data_AF-A0A7C2WYE0-F1
#
_entry.id   AF-A0A7C2WYE0-F1
#
_cell.length_a   1.000
_cell.length_b   1.000
_cell.length_c   1.000
_cell.angle_alpha   90.00
_cell.angle_beta   90.00
_cell.angle_gamma   90.00
#
_symmetry.space_group_name_H-M   'P 1'
#
loop_
_entity.id
_entity.type
_entity.pdbx_description
1 polymer ?
#
loop_
_entity_poly.entity_id
_entity_poly.type
_entity_poly.pdbx_seq_one_letter_code
_entity_poly.pdbx_strand_id
1 'polypeptide(L)'
;MPTKEEEIPKEIYINNNLPILYVDDVDTRHRQDGLNYLSFTTNIPDQVVEQVRLMIDDESLHRIIDDICRNINYYPERPSKTQKGSSE
;
A
#
# COMPACT_ATOMS: atom_id res chain seq x y z
N MET A 1 3.67 26.65 36.40
CA MET A 1 2.99 26.04 35.24
C MET A 1 4.07 25.37 34.41
N PRO A 2 4.05 24.05 34.16
CA PRO A 2 5.09 23.41 33.36
C PRO A 2 4.93 23.86 31.91
N THR A 3 6.03 24.37 31.35
CA THR A 3 6.16 24.80 29.96
C THR A 3 6.03 23.56 29.08
N LYS A 4 5.05 23.55 28.18
CA LYS A 4 4.86 22.47 27.21
C LYS A 4 6.04 22.56 26.23
N GLU A 5 6.95 21.60 26.27
CA GLU A 5 8.02 21.50 25.26
C GLU A 5 7.37 21.41 23.89
N GLU A 6 7.69 22.37 23.00
CA GLU A 6 7.21 22.36 21.62
C GLU A 6 7.91 21.21 20.89
N GLU A 7 7.13 20.19 20.51
CA GLU A 7 7.63 19.10 19.67
C GLU A 7 8.00 19.66 18.29
N ILE A 8 9.31 19.74 18.02
CA ILE A 8 9.83 20.14 16.71
C ILE A 8 9.35 19.10 15.69
N PRO A 9 8.69 19.50 14.58
CA PRO A 9 8.29 18.58 13.54
C PRO A 9 9.52 17.82 13.03
N LYS A 10 9.51 16.49 13.11
CA LYS A 10 10.56 15.67 12.51
C LYS A 10 10.46 15.84 11.00
N GLU A 11 11.39 16.58 10.40
CA GLU A 11 11.56 16.63 8.96
C GLU A 11 11.85 15.22 8.44
N ILE A 12 10.93 14.67 7.65
CA ILE A 12 11.13 13.39 6.96
C ILE A 12 11.98 13.69 5.72
N TYR A 13 13.25 13.28 5.75
CA TYR A 13 14.14 13.44 4.61
C TYR A 13 13.84 12.36 3.55
N ILE A 14 13.21 12.76 2.44
CA ILE A 14 12.90 11.87 1.32
C ILE A 14 14.03 11.95 0.30
N ASN A 15 14.79 10.87 0.16
CA ASN A 15 15.86 10.77 -0.82
C ASN A 15 15.40 10.01 -2.07
N ASN A 16 14.97 10.75 -3.09
CA ASN A 16 14.51 10.19 -4.36
C ASN A 16 15.63 9.54 -5.20
N ASN A 17 16.90 9.66 -4.79
CA ASN A 17 18.02 9.01 -5.48
C ASN A 17 18.32 7.60 -4.94
N LEU A 18 17.61 7.15 -3.91
CA LEU A 18 17.74 5.78 -3.44
C LEU A 18 17.14 4.82 -4.48
N PRO A 19 17.73 3.64 -4.68
CA PRO A 19 17.19 2.63 -5.60
C PRO A 19 15.89 1.98 -5.07
N ILE A 20 15.43 2.41 -3.90
CA ILE A 20 14.25 1.90 -3.23
C ILE A 20 13.27 3.06 -3.02
N LEU A 21 12.00 2.79 -3.27
CA LEU A 21 10.92 3.74 -3.02
C LEU A 21 10.45 3.60 -1.57
N TYR A 22 10.16 4.72 -0.94
CA TYR A 22 9.51 4.73 0.37
C TYR A 22 8.01 4.92 0.15
N VAL A 23 7.21 3.90 0.46
CA VAL A 23 5.78 3.86 0.18
C VAL A 23 5.01 3.50 1.45
N ASP A 24 3.98 4.28 1.78
CA ASP A 24 3.14 4.07 2.95
C ASP A 24 1.79 3.44 2.58
N ASP A 25 1.28 3.72 1.37
CA ASP A 25 -0.05 3.29 0.94
C ASP A 25 -0.05 2.82 -0.52
N VAL A 26 -0.99 1.93 -0.83
CA VAL A 26 -1.21 1.37 -2.17
C VAL A 26 -2.70 1.36 -2.50
N ASP A 27 -3.12 2.17 -3.48
CA ASP A 27 -4.46 2.08 -4.07
C ASP A 27 -4.44 1.03 -5.19
N THR A 28 -5.42 0.12 -5.18
CA THR A 28 -5.54 -0.93 -6.19
C THR A 28 -6.94 -0.95 -6.79
N ARG A 29 -7.03 -1.05 -8.12
CA ARG A 29 -8.31 -1.18 -8.82
C ARG A 29 -8.21 -2.23 -9.92
N HIS A 30 -9.09 -3.21 -9.87
CA HIS A 30 -9.19 -4.26 -10.86
C HIS A 30 -10.22 -3.87 -11.93
N ARG A 31 -9.85 -3.97 -13.21
CA ARG A 31 -10.72 -3.74 -14.36
C ARG A 31 -11.25 -5.07 -14.90
N GLN A 32 -12.37 -5.02 -15.63
CA GLN A 32 -12.99 -6.23 -16.19
C GLN A 32 -12.19 -6.88 -17.31
N ASP A 33 -11.18 -6.19 -17.86
CA ASP A 33 -10.29 -6.68 -18.93
C ASP A 33 -9.01 -7.34 -18.40
N GLY A 34 -8.94 -7.64 -17.09
CA GLY A 34 -7.78 -8.31 -16.47
C GLY A 34 -6.57 -7.40 -16.25
N LEU A 35 -6.78 -6.08 -16.30
CA LEU A 35 -5.78 -5.08 -15.97
C LEU A 35 -6.04 -4.49 -14.59
N ASN A 36 -4.96 -4.27 -13.87
CA ASN A 36 -4.94 -3.71 -12.53
C ASN A 36 -4.21 -2.37 -12.55
N TYR A 37 -4.84 -1.39 -11.93
CA TYR A 37 -4.23 -0.12 -11.60
C TYR A 37 -3.63 -0.21 -10.19
N LEU A 38 -2.37 0.19 -10.04
CA LEU A 38 -1.71 0.34 -8.75
C LEU A 38 -1.16 1.76 -8.65
N SER A 39 -1.42 2.44 -7.53
CA SER A 39 -0.80 3.73 -7.20
C SER A 39 -0.15 3.61 -5.83
N PHE A 40 1.16 3.83 -5.78
CA PHE A 40 1.97 3.80 -4.57
C PHE A 40 2.21 5.23 -4.11
N THR A 41 1.84 5.54 -2.88
CA THR A 41 1.92 6.89 -2.34
C THR A 41 2.68 6.93 -1.01
N THR A 42 3.25 8.09 -0.72
CA THR A 42 3.89 8.41 0.56
C THR A 42 3.10 9.53 1.22
N ASN A 43 2.82 9.38 2.51
CA ASN A 43 2.21 10.42 3.31
C ASN A 43 3.33 11.24 3.97
N ILE A 44 3.43 12.50 3.57
CA ILE A 44 4.36 13.46 4.17
C ILE A 44 3.53 14.49 4.96
N PRO A 45 4.11 15.22 5.94
CA PRO A 45 3.32 16.04 6.87
C PRO A 45 2.32 16.98 6.20
N ASP A 46 2.66 17.52 5.03
CA ASP A 46 1.85 18.52 4.33
C ASP A 46 1.01 17.97 3.17
N GLN A 47 1.30 16.76 2.67
CA GLN A 47 0.63 16.23 1.47
C GLN A 47 0.85 14.74 1.26
N VAL A 48 0.07 14.17 0.33
CA VAL A 48 0.29 12.84 -0.22
C VAL A 48 1.06 12.97 -1.53
N VAL A 49 2.16 12.23 -1.67
CA VAL A 49 2.99 12.24 -2.89
C VAL A 49 2.88 10.88 -3.57
N GLU A 50 2.50 10.87 -4.86
CA GLU A 50 2.56 9.65 -5.66
C GLU A 50 4.02 9.35 -6.03
N GLN A 51 4.48 8.16 -5.66
CA GLN A 51 5.82 7.67 -5.99
C GLN A 51 5.80 6.96 -7.35
N VAL A 52 4.84 6.07 -7.55
CA VAL A 52 4.73 5.24 -8.75
C VAL A 52 3.28 4.94 -9.08
N ARG A 53 2.99 4.86 -10.39
CA ARG A 53 1.73 4.42 -10.94
C ARG A 53 1.95 3.35 -12.00
N LEU A 54 1.24 2.24 -11.89
CA LEU A 54 1.36 1.10 -12.80
C LEU A 54 0.00 0.67 -13.34
N MET A 55 0.02 0.19 -14.59
CA MET A 55 -1.01 -0.66 -15.17
C MET A 55 -0.38 -2.02 -15.44
N ILE A 56 -0.94 -3.08 -14.86
CA ILE A 56 -0.34 -4.43 -14.89
C ILE A 56 -1.44 -5.48 -15.10
N ASP A 57 -1.14 -6.54 -15.85
CA ASP A 57 -2.06 -7.66 -16.02
C ASP A 57 -2.12 -8.57 -14.77
N ASP A 58 -3.17 -9.38 -14.67
CA ASP A 58 -3.39 -10.29 -13.55
C ASP A 58 -2.23 -11.28 -13.31
N GLU A 59 -1.61 -11.83 -14.36
CA GLU A 59 -0.55 -12.83 -14.22
C GLU A 59 0.71 -12.20 -13.63
N SER A 60 1.07 -11.03 -14.13
CA SER A 60 2.21 -10.26 -13.62
C SER A 60 1.95 -9.77 -12.19
N LEU A 61 0.73 -9.34 -11.86
CA LEU A 61 0.38 -8.94 -10.50
C LEU A 61 0.44 -10.11 -9.51
N HIS A 62 -0.07 -11.29 -9.87
CA HIS A 62 0.03 -12.49 -9.04
C HIS A 62 1.48 -12.83 -8.70
N ARG A 63 2.39 -12.77 -9.68
CA ARG A 63 3.82 -13.03 -9.46
C ARG A 63 4.45 -12.05 -8.48
N ILE A 64 4.09 -10.76 -8.57
CA ILE A 64 4.56 -9.74 -7.63
C ILE A 64 4.05 -10.01 -6.22
N ILE A 65 2.75 -10.29 -6.07
CA ILE A 65 2.15 -10.58 -4.76
C ILE A 65 2.78 -11.84 -4.14
N ASP A 66 2.96 -12.90 -4.94
CA ASP A 66 3.61 -14.13 -4.48
C ASP A 66 5.04 -13.87 -3.98
N ASP A 67 5.84 -13.08 -4.71
CA ASP A 67 7.20 -12.75 -4.30
C ASP A 67 7.22 -11.94 -2.99
N ILE A 68 6.33 -10.94 -2.87
CA ILE A 68 6.17 -10.16 -1.63
C ILE A 68 5.81 -11.09 -0.47
N CYS A 69 4.76 -11.90 -0.62
CA CYS A 69 4.29 -12.84 0.40
C CYS A 69 5.37 -13.84 0.83
N ARG A 70 6.17 -14.37 -0.11
CA ARG A 70 7.32 -15.23 0.20
C ARG A 70 8.37 -14.49 1.01
N ASN A 71 8.73 -13.28 0.60
CA ASN A 71 9.78 -12.49 1.24
C ASN A 71 9.43 -12.11 2.69
N ILE A 72 8.15 -11.88 2.99
CA ILE A 72 7.70 -11.57 4.36
C ILE A 72 7.21 -12.81 5.15
N ASN A 73 7.26 -14.00 4.54
CA ASN A 73 6.72 -15.24 5.09
C ASN A 73 5.28 -15.10 5.63
N TYR A 74 4.42 -14.44 4.84
CA TYR A 74 3.02 -14.19 5.19
C TYR A 74 2.12 -14.25 3.96
N TYR A 75 1.06 -15.05 4.07
CA TYR A 75 0.02 -15.19 3.05
C TYR A 75 -1.35 -14.89 3.67
N PRO A 76 -2.08 -13.89 3.17
CA PRO A 76 -3.40 -13.57 3.69
C PRO A 76 -4.38 -14.69 3.36
N GLU A 77 -5.13 -15.15 4.36
CA GLU A 77 -6.24 -16.06 4.14
C GLU A 77 -7.40 -15.34 3.46
N ARG A 78 -7.98 -15.96 2.43
CA ARG A 78 -9.19 -15.42 1.81
C ARG A 78 -10.32 -15.52 2.85
N PRO A 79 -10.99 -14.41 3.24
CA PRO A 79 -12.10 -14.50 4.16
C PRO A 79 -13.16 -15.42 3.57
N SER A 80 -13.43 -16.53 4.26
CA SER A 80 -14.49 -17.44 3.87
C SER A 80 -15.80 -16.66 3.96
N LYS A 81 -16.58 -16.61 2.87
CA LYS A 81 -17.95 -16.13 2.91
C LYS A 81 -18.79 -17.15 3.70
N THR A 82 -18.65 -17.17 5.02
CA THR A 82 -19.62 -17.88 5.86
C THR A 82 -20.94 -17.15 5.71
N GLN A 83 -21.88 -17.83 5.07
CA GLN A 83 -23.27 -17.45 4.97
C GLN A 83 -23.80 -17.04 6.36
N LYS A 84 -24.02 -15.74 6.59
CA LYS A 84 -25.23 -15.33 7.30
C LYS A 84 -26.34 -15.52 6.26
N GLY A 85 -26.98 -16.68 6.18
CA GLY A 85 -27.78 -17.21 7.27
C GLY A 85 -29.06 -16.41 7.28
N SER A 86 -29.93 -16.75 6.32
CA SER A 86 -31.37 -16.60 6.43
C SER A 86 -31.82 -16.96 7.85
N SER A 87 -32.37 -15.99 8.56
CA SER A 87 -33.15 -16.21 9.77
C SER A 87 -34.21 -15.11 9.78
N GLU A 88 -35.40 -15.55 9.39
CA GLU A 88 -36.77 -15.07 9.68
C GLU A 88 -37.06 -13.57 9.71
#